data_AF-A0A1W5DB58-F1
#
_entry.id   AF-A0A1W5DB58-F1
#
_cell.length_a   1.000
_cell.length_b   1.000
_cell.length_c   1.000
_cell.angle_alpha   90.00
_cell.angle_beta   90.00
_cell.angle_gamma   90.00
#
_symmetry.space_group_name_H-M   'P 1'
#
loop_
_entity.id
_entity.type
_entity.pdbx_description
1 polymer ?
#
loop_
_entity_poly.entity_id
_entity_poly.type
_entity_poly.pdbx_seq_one_letter_code
_entity_poly.pdbx_strand_id
1 'polypeptide(L)'
;MRVNEEEVQGVSETLPPVVKSQLKQKRPIAEVLDDVPPCSSEYTPLHVPERSSKAAIPSGIETPEAFFSLFITPAHFELFAQYTNLNAQQKGAEEGTGRRRWHETTGSEIGVFLGTLLYQGECRLPATPDYWNTAIDKTISPSILNAISVQRWEQLKRFLKVSNPATDLDSSGPQ
;
A
#
# COMPACT_ATOMS: atom_id res chain seq x y z
N MET A 1 -2.68 -2.88 19.83
CA MET A 1 -4.04 -3.45 19.84
C MET A 1 -3.88 -4.88 20.36
N ARG A 2 -4.19 -5.13 21.64
CA ARG A 2 -4.12 -6.47 22.22
C ARG A 2 -5.30 -7.25 21.65
N VAL A 3 -5.01 -8.27 20.87
CA VAL A 3 -6.01 -9.24 20.47
C VAL A 3 -6.34 -10.02 21.75
N ASN A 4 -7.61 -9.99 22.16
CA ASN A 4 -8.08 -10.68 23.34
C ASN A 4 -7.84 -12.19 23.17
N GLU A 5 -6.95 -12.75 23.98
CA GLU A 5 -6.57 -14.18 23.93
C GLU A 5 -7.74 -15.11 24.26
N GLU A 6 -8.80 -14.59 24.92
CA GLU A 6 -9.96 -15.37 25.35
C GLU A 6 -10.83 -15.89 24.19
N GLU A 7 -10.88 -15.22 23.04
CA GLU A 7 -11.74 -15.65 21.91
C GLU A 7 -11.13 -16.84 21.13
N VAL A 8 -9.82 -17.05 21.26
CA VAL A 8 -9.12 -18.20 20.69
C VAL A 8 -9.27 -19.46 21.56
N GLN A 9 -9.56 -19.29 22.85
CA GLN A 9 -9.70 -20.39 23.81
C GLN A 9 -11.00 -21.18 23.61
N GLY A 10 -12.10 -20.51 23.24
CA GLY A 10 -13.43 -21.14 23.13
C GLY A 10 -13.58 -22.16 22.00
N VAL A 11 -12.80 -22.04 20.92
CA VAL A 11 -12.84 -22.99 19.79
C VAL A 11 -11.89 -24.17 20.00
N SER A 12 -10.89 -24.02 20.87
CA SER A 12 -9.92 -25.08 21.17
C SER A 12 -10.50 -26.18 22.07
N GLU A 13 -11.52 -25.88 22.87
CA GLU A 13 -12.05 -26.85 23.84
C GLU A 13 -12.89 -27.97 23.24
N THR A 14 -13.55 -27.74 22.10
CA THR A 14 -14.50 -28.68 21.49
C THR A 14 -13.88 -29.69 20.52
N LEU A 15 -12.57 -29.65 20.30
CA LEU A 15 -11.88 -30.59 19.40
C LEU A 15 -11.43 -31.87 20.14
N PRO A 16 -11.53 -33.05 19.50
CA PRO A 16 -11.05 -34.31 20.06
C PRO A 16 -9.57 -34.21 20.49
N PRO A 17 -9.13 -34.91 21.56
CA PRO A 17 -7.76 -34.84 22.06
C PRO A 17 -6.70 -35.23 21.01
N VAL A 18 -7.09 -36.04 20.03
CA VAL A 18 -6.26 -36.44 18.88
C VAL A 18 -5.96 -35.27 17.92
N VAL A 19 -6.82 -34.25 17.86
CA VAL A 19 -6.65 -33.06 17.00
C VAL A 19 -5.83 -31.99 17.73
N LYS A 20 -5.92 -31.92 19.06
CA LYS A 20 -5.13 -30.98 19.88
C LYS A 20 -3.64 -31.32 19.89
N SER A 21 -3.26 -32.60 19.82
CA SER A 21 -1.86 -33.04 19.79
C SER A 21 -1.16 -32.79 18.43
N GLN A 22 -1.93 -32.55 17.37
CA GLN A 22 -1.42 -32.30 16.00
C GLN A 22 -1.17 -30.80 15.73
N LEU A 23 -1.62 -29.90 16.61
CA LEU A 23 -1.39 -28.47 16.47
C LEU A 23 0.01 -28.10 17.03
N LYS A 24 1.00 -28.22 16.14
CA LYS A 24 2.28 -27.51 16.13
C LYS A 24 3.31 -27.88 17.20
N GLN A 25 3.76 -29.14 17.23
CA GLN A 25 5.19 -29.34 17.49
C GLN A 25 5.95 -28.93 16.22
N LYS A 26 6.69 -27.81 16.31
CA LYS A 26 7.66 -27.46 15.27
C LYS A 26 8.74 -28.54 15.29
N ARG A 27 8.76 -29.39 14.27
CA ARG A 27 9.87 -30.34 14.09
C ARG A 27 11.18 -29.54 14.03
N PRO A 28 12.24 -29.99 14.72
CA PRO A 28 13.54 -29.36 14.61
C PRO A 28 13.98 -29.38 13.15
N ILE A 29 14.65 -28.31 12.71
CA ILE A 29 14.97 -28.10 11.29
C ILE A 29 15.79 -29.24 10.68
N ALA A 30 16.58 -29.94 11.50
CA ALA A 30 17.33 -31.13 11.10
C ALA A 30 16.41 -32.26 10.60
N GLU A 31 15.32 -32.54 11.31
CA GLU A 31 14.36 -33.57 10.89
C GLU A 31 13.60 -33.18 9.62
N VAL A 32 13.39 -31.88 9.40
CA VAL A 32 12.73 -31.37 8.19
C VAL A 32 13.68 -31.47 6.99
N LEU A 33 14.98 -31.27 7.21
CA LEU A 33 16.02 -31.34 6.17
C LEU A 33 16.21 -32.78 5.63
N ASP A 34 16.04 -33.80 6.48
CA ASP A 34 16.10 -35.21 6.06
C ASP A 34 14.97 -35.59 5.09
N ASP A 35 13.82 -34.89 5.17
CA ASP A 35 12.66 -35.08 4.28
C ASP A 35 12.75 -34.25 2.99
N VAL A 36 13.72 -33.32 2.87
CA VAL A 36 13.90 -32.53 1.66
C VAL A 36 14.53 -33.42 0.60
N PRO A 37 13.84 -33.72 -0.52
CA PRO A 37 14.45 -34.51 -1.59
C PRO A 37 15.71 -33.80 -2.09
N PRO A 38 16.77 -34.55 -2.46
CA PRO A 38 17.97 -33.97 -3.02
C PRO A 38 17.60 -33.02 -4.16
N CYS A 39 18.04 -31.76 -4.07
CA CYS A 39 17.77 -30.76 -5.08
C CYS A 39 18.46 -31.20 -6.39
N SER A 40 17.70 -31.82 -7.29
CA SER A 40 18.21 -32.38 -8.56
C SER A 40 18.22 -31.38 -9.71
N SER A 41 17.84 -30.13 -9.45
CA SER A 41 17.89 -29.10 -10.48
C SER A 41 19.33 -28.64 -10.65
N GLU A 42 19.92 -28.91 -11.81
CA GLU A 42 21.15 -28.25 -12.23
C GLU A 42 20.87 -26.75 -12.36
N TYR A 43 21.31 -25.96 -11.38
CA TYR A 43 21.23 -24.51 -11.46
C TYR A 43 22.30 -24.04 -12.44
N THR A 44 21.86 -23.60 -13.62
CA THR A 44 22.70 -22.80 -14.51
C THR A 44 22.40 -21.33 -14.21
N PRO A 45 23.34 -20.56 -13.65
CA PRO A 45 23.14 -19.13 -13.45
C PRO A 45 22.74 -18.47 -14.76
N LEU A 46 21.74 -17.59 -14.71
CA LEU A 46 21.39 -16.79 -15.87
C LEU A 46 22.61 -15.94 -16.27
N HIS A 47 23.20 -16.23 -17.43
CA HIS A 47 24.27 -15.40 -17.96
C HIS A 47 23.68 -14.05 -18.36
N VAL A 48 23.96 -13.01 -17.56
CA VAL A 48 23.64 -11.64 -17.91
C VAL A 48 24.85 -11.09 -18.68
N PRO A 49 24.73 -10.84 -19.99
CA PRO A 49 25.84 -10.28 -20.76
C PRO A 49 26.22 -8.91 -20.21
N GLU A 50 27.50 -8.56 -20.23
CA GLU A 50 27.94 -7.19 -19.92
C GLU A 50 27.29 -6.21 -20.89
N ARG A 51 26.56 -5.24 -20.34
CA ARG A 51 25.96 -4.14 -21.11
C ARG A 51 26.54 -2.85 -20.56
N SER A 52 27.09 -2.01 -21.43
CA SER A 52 27.42 -0.63 -21.04
C SER A 52 26.13 0.07 -20.62
N SER A 53 26.06 0.56 -19.38
CA SER A 53 24.91 1.34 -18.92
C SER A 53 24.81 2.63 -19.74
N LYS A 54 23.77 2.76 -20.57
CA LYS A 54 23.44 3.99 -21.27
C LYS A 54 22.08 4.47 -20.80
N ALA A 55 22.02 5.68 -20.25
CA ALA A 55 20.75 6.28 -19.89
C ALA A 55 19.90 6.46 -21.15
N ALA A 56 18.75 5.78 -21.21
CA ALA A 56 17.78 5.90 -22.30
C ALA A 56 16.72 6.95 -21.95
N ILE A 57 17.19 8.16 -21.62
CA ILE A 57 16.32 9.28 -21.26
C ILE A 57 15.91 10.01 -22.55
N PRO A 58 14.61 10.23 -22.81
CA PRO A 58 14.15 11.03 -23.95
C PRO A 58 14.76 12.45 -23.93
N SER A 59 15.03 13.00 -25.11
CA SER A 59 15.50 14.38 -25.23
C SER A 59 14.48 15.38 -24.67
N GLY A 60 14.94 16.41 -23.97
CA GLY A 60 14.09 17.49 -23.43
C GLY A 60 13.53 17.23 -22.02
N ILE A 61 13.96 16.15 -21.35
CA ILE A 61 13.61 15.88 -19.95
C ILE A 61 14.70 16.47 -19.04
N GLU A 62 14.38 17.56 -18.36
CA GLU A 62 15.36 18.32 -17.54
C GLU A 62 14.93 18.53 -16.08
N THR A 63 13.66 18.31 -15.74
CA THR A 63 13.14 18.52 -14.37
C THR A 63 12.77 17.21 -13.69
N PRO A 64 12.83 17.14 -12.34
CA PRO A 64 12.41 15.95 -11.59
C PRO A 64 10.96 15.53 -11.90
N GLU A 65 10.06 16.48 -12.09
CA GLU A 65 8.67 16.21 -12.45
C GLU A 65 8.55 15.60 -13.86
N ALA A 66 9.37 16.07 -14.82
CA ALA A 66 9.42 15.51 -16.16
C ALA A 66 9.94 14.06 -16.15
N PHE A 67 10.93 13.75 -15.30
CA PHE A 67 11.39 12.38 -15.06
C PHE A 67 10.31 11.49 -14.47
N PHE A 68 9.60 11.99 -13.45
CA PHE A 68 8.50 11.25 -12.83
C PHE A 68 7.37 10.96 -13.83
N SER A 69 7.09 11.93 -14.72
CA SER A 69 6.06 11.82 -15.76
C SER A 69 6.34 10.73 -16.80
N LEU A 70 7.58 10.25 -16.91
CA LEU A 70 7.91 9.09 -17.76
C LEU A 70 7.28 7.78 -17.24
N PHE A 71 6.99 7.71 -15.94
CA PHE A 71 6.40 6.53 -15.30
C PHE A 71 4.92 6.72 -15.03
N ILE A 72 4.54 7.88 -14.50
CA ILE A 72 3.17 8.17 -14.09
C ILE A 72 2.71 9.44 -14.83
N THR A 73 1.86 9.24 -15.83
CA THR A 73 1.34 10.31 -16.69
C THR A 73 0.13 10.99 -16.05
N PRO A 74 -0.26 12.19 -16.52
CA PRO A 74 -1.53 12.82 -16.14
C PRO A 74 -2.75 11.90 -16.31
N ALA A 75 -2.75 11.05 -17.36
CA ALA A 75 -3.83 10.09 -17.58
C ALA A 75 -3.89 9.01 -16.50
N HIS A 76 -2.73 8.55 -15.99
CA HIS A 76 -2.71 7.62 -14.85
C HIS A 76 -3.30 8.25 -13.59
N PHE A 77 -3.00 9.53 -13.33
CA PHE A 77 -3.57 10.25 -12.19
C PHE A 77 -5.10 10.33 -12.25
N GLU A 78 -5.66 10.69 -13.41
CA GLU A 78 -7.12 10.71 -13.58
C GLU A 78 -7.74 9.32 -13.45
N LEU A 79 -7.07 8.29 -13.97
CA LEU A 79 -7.54 6.92 -13.83
C LEU A 79 -7.57 6.47 -12.36
N PHE A 80 -6.51 6.78 -11.59
CA PHE A 80 -6.47 6.51 -10.16
C PHE A 80 -7.56 7.28 -9.40
N ALA A 81 -7.85 8.51 -9.79
CA ALA A 81 -8.92 9.29 -9.20
C ALA A 81 -10.29 8.63 -9.44
N GLN A 82 -10.58 8.21 -10.67
CA GLN A 82 -11.81 7.49 -11.02
C GLN A 82 -11.98 6.20 -10.20
N TYR A 83 -10.95 5.36 -10.13
CA TYR A 83 -10.99 4.12 -9.35
C TYR A 83 -11.10 4.37 -7.85
N THR A 84 -10.45 5.41 -7.34
CA THR A 84 -10.55 5.83 -5.94
C THR A 84 -11.98 6.29 -5.60
N ASN A 85 -12.61 7.08 -6.47
CA ASN A 85 -14.01 7.50 -6.31
C ASN A 85 -14.97 6.31 -6.32
N LEU A 86 -14.81 5.38 -7.27
CA LEU A 86 -15.63 4.17 -7.33
C LEU A 86 -15.46 3.31 -6.08
N ASN A 87 -14.22 3.12 -5.60
CA ASN A 87 -13.94 2.38 -4.37
C ASN A 87 -14.54 3.06 -3.12
N ALA A 88 -14.55 4.39 -3.07
CA ALA A 88 -15.19 5.14 -1.99
C ALA A 88 -16.71 4.92 -2.00
N GLN A 89 -17.34 4.98 -3.17
CA GLN A 89 -18.77 4.71 -3.33
C GLN A 89 -19.14 3.29 -2.89
N GLN A 90 -18.40 2.28 -3.37
CA GLN A 90 -18.63 0.87 -3.01
C GLN A 90 -18.48 0.60 -1.51
N LYS A 91 -17.66 1.39 -0.81
CA LYS A 91 -17.47 1.31 0.64
C LYS A 91 -18.42 2.19 1.45
N GLY A 92 -19.46 2.75 0.83
CA GLY A 92 -20.48 3.56 1.50
C GLY A 92 -19.93 4.89 2.04
N ALA A 93 -18.89 5.46 1.44
CA ALA A 93 -18.24 6.65 1.97
C ALA A 93 -19.11 7.93 1.92
N GLU A 94 -20.17 7.91 1.10
CA GLU A 94 -21.17 8.99 1.00
C GLU A 94 -22.13 9.05 2.19
N GLU A 95 -22.30 7.93 2.91
CA GLU A 95 -23.16 7.83 4.10
C GLU A 95 -22.53 8.50 5.34
N GLY A 96 -21.30 9.01 5.21
CA GLY A 96 -20.62 9.76 6.26
C GLY A 96 -21.35 11.06 6.63
N THR A 97 -21.38 11.37 7.92
CA THR A 97 -21.92 12.64 8.43
C THR A 97 -20.83 13.72 8.55
N GLY A 98 -21.20 14.97 8.24
CA GLY A 98 -20.36 16.15 8.43
C GLY A 98 -19.02 16.11 7.67
N ARG A 99 -17.93 16.45 8.37
CA ARG A 99 -16.56 16.60 7.80
C ARG A 99 -15.93 15.30 7.29
N ARG A 100 -16.56 14.14 7.53
CA ARG A 100 -16.07 12.83 7.07
C ARG A 100 -16.72 12.37 5.77
N ARG A 101 -17.72 13.10 5.27
CA ARG A 101 -18.37 12.80 3.99
C ARG A 101 -17.32 12.76 2.88
N TRP A 102 -17.43 11.76 2.01
CA TRP A 102 -16.59 11.69 0.82
C TRP A 102 -16.93 12.80 -0.16
N HIS A 103 -15.89 13.36 -0.76
CA HIS A 103 -15.96 14.23 -1.92
C HIS A 103 -15.10 13.62 -3.00
N GLU A 104 -15.58 13.64 -4.24
CA GLU A 104 -14.85 13.10 -5.38
C GLU A 104 -13.46 13.72 -5.46
N THR A 105 -12.47 12.88 -5.73
CA THR A 105 -11.08 13.29 -5.99
C THR A 105 -10.84 13.44 -7.48
N THR A 106 -9.86 14.26 -7.82
CA THR A 106 -9.36 14.47 -9.19
C THR A 106 -7.95 13.94 -9.34
N GLY A 107 -7.45 13.79 -10.58
CA GLY A 107 -6.05 13.41 -10.81
C GLY A 107 -5.07 14.40 -10.17
N SER A 108 -5.41 15.69 -10.12
CA SER A 108 -4.59 16.70 -9.44
C SER A 108 -4.49 16.47 -7.93
N GLU A 109 -5.60 16.14 -7.26
CA GLU A 109 -5.58 15.76 -5.83
C GLU A 109 -4.79 14.47 -5.59
N ILE A 110 -4.88 13.47 -6.49
CA ILE A 110 -4.04 12.27 -6.41
C ILE A 110 -2.55 12.62 -6.57
N GLY A 111 -2.23 13.57 -7.47
CA GLY A 111 -0.88 14.11 -7.62
C GLY A 111 -0.33 14.71 -6.33
N VAL A 112 -1.12 15.56 -5.66
CA VAL A 112 -0.76 16.14 -4.36
C VAL A 112 -0.60 15.04 -3.29
N PHE A 113 -1.48 14.04 -3.29
CA PHE A 113 -1.40 12.91 -2.37
C PHE A 113 -0.10 12.11 -2.55
N LEU A 114 0.28 11.76 -3.79
CA LEU A 114 1.54 11.06 -4.07
C LEU A 114 2.75 11.94 -3.76
N GLY A 115 2.72 13.23 -4.10
CA GLY A 115 3.77 14.18 -3.73
C GLY A 115 3.98 14.27 -2.22
N THR A 116 2.88 14.20 -1.45
CA THR A 116 2.94 14.14 0.01
C THR A 116 3.61 12.85 0.49
N LEU A 117 3.31 11.69 -0.12
CA LEU A 117 3.98 10.42 0.22
C LEU A 117 5.49 10.47 -0.06
N LEU A 118 5.90 11.04 -1.19
CA LEU A 118 7.32 11.20 -1.52
C LEU A 118 8.04 12.08 -0.48
N TYR A 119 7.43 13.19 -0.09
CA TYR A 119 7.96 14.06 0.96
C TYR A 119 8.06 13.36 2.32
N GLN A 120 7.05 12.57 2.69
CA GLN A 120 7.09 11.77 3.92
C GLN A 120 8.21 10.74 3.92
N GLY A 121 8.50 10.14 2.76
CA GLY A 121 9.63 9.22 2.58
C GLY A 121 11.00 9.87 2.79
N GLU A 122 11.11 11.16 2.44
CA GLU A 122 12.32 11.96 2.63
C GLU A 122 12.47 12.44 4.08
N CYS A 123 11.44 13.07 4.65
CA CYS A 123 11.53 13.70 5.98
C CYS A 123 11.44 12.71 7.15
N ARG A 124 10.67 11.61 7.01
CA ARG A 124 10.59 10.49 7.97
C ARG A 124 10.26 10.89 9.43
N LEU A 125 9.28 11.78 9.60
CA LEU A 125 8.74 12.11 10.92
C LEU A 125 8.04 10.92 11.57
N PRO A 126 8.03 10.85 12.91
CA PRO A 126 7.54 9.68 13.64
C PRO A 126 6.04 9.44 13.49
N ALA A 127 5.22 10.50 13.38
CA ALA A 127 3.78 10.36 13.20
C ALA A 127 3.26 11.18 12.02
N THR A 128 2.25 10.65 11.31
CA THR A 128 1.60 11.32 10.17
C THR A 128 1.13 12.75 10.49
N PRO A 129 0.50 13.04 11.65
CA PRO A 129 0.04 14.41 11.92
C PRO A 129 1.17 15.42 12.07
N ASP A 130 2.40 14.97 12.35
CA ASP A 130 3.56 15.85 12.55
C ASP A 130 3.92 16.61 11.26
N TYR A 131 3.62 16.05 10.08
CA TYR A 131 3.80 16.71 8.79
C TYR A 131 2.87 17.91 8.58
N TRP A 132 1.78 17.99 9.35
CA TRP A 132 0.81 19.08 9.33
C TRP A 132 0.86 19.93 10.61
N ASN A 133 1.95 19.86 11.37
CA ASN A 133 2.11 20.67 12.58
C ASN A 133 2.31 22.15 12.20
N THR A 134 1.51 23.02 12.80
CA THR A 134 1.55 24.48 12.59
C THR A 134 2.22 25.25 13.73
N ALA A 135 2.74 24.56 14.74
CA ALA A 135 3.55 25.21 15.76
C ALA A 135 4.79 25.83 15.10
N ILE A 136 5.11 27.09 15.44
CA ILE A 136 6.12 27.92 14.77
C ILE A 136 7.51 27.25 14.75
N ASP A 137 7.83 26.49 15.80
CA ASP A 137 9.07 25.74 15.99
C ASP A 137 9.07 24.35 15.36
N LYS A 138 7.92 23.87 14.86
CA LYS A 138 7.70 22.51 14.35
C LYS A 138 7.04 22.49 12.97
N THR A 139 6.91 23.63 12.31
CA THR A 139 6.41 23.71 10.95
C THR A 139 7.51 23.26 10.00
N ILE A 140 7.36 22.08 9.41
CA ILE A 140 8.44 21.43 8.64
C ILE A 140 8.36 21.83 7.16
N SER A 141 7.15 21.95 6.61
CA SER A 141 6.96 22.46 5.25
C SER A 141 5.61 23.16 5.09
N PRO A 142 5.60 24.47 4.79
CA PRO A 142 4.39 25.18 4.40
C PRO A 142 3.71 24.59 3.15
N SER A 143 4.47 23.93 2.27
CA SER A 143 3.95 23.41 1.00
C SER A 143 2.91 22.31 1.20
N ILE A 144 3.11 21.39 2.16
CA ILE A 144 2.12 20.35 2.46
C ILE A 144 0.87 20.94 3.12
N LEU A 145 1.08 21.85 4.07
CA LEU A 145 0.00 22.54 4.79
C LEU A 145 -0.96 23.26 3.81
N ASN A 146 -0.40 23.86 2.77
CA ASN A 146 -1.17 24.59 1.75
C ASN A 146 -1.77 23.68 0.67
N ALA A 147 -1.21 22.49 0.45
CA ALA A 147 -1.62 21.62 -0.65
C ALA A 147 -2.77 20.67 -0.29
N ILE A 148 -2.76 20.09 0.91
CA ILE A 148 -3.80 19.15 1.35
C ILE A 148 -3.93 19.16 2.87
N SER A 149 -5.13 18.98 3.41
CA SER A 149 -5.31 18.82 4.86
C SER A 149 -5.00 17.39 5.31
N VAL A 150 -4.56 17.20 6.56
CA VAL A 150 -4.35 15.85 7.15
C VAL A 150 -5.61 14.97 7.06
N GLN A 151 -6.79 15.57 7.20
CA GLN A 151 -8.06 14.86 7.12
C GLN A 151 -8.35 14.36 5.70
N ARG A 152 -8.15 15.23 4.70
CA ARG A 152 -8.32 14.85 3.29
C ARG A 152 -7.28 13.81 2.87
N TRP A 153 -6.03 13.95 3.33
CA TRP A 153 -4.99 12.97 3.07
C TRP A 153 -5.32 11.58 3.64
N GLU A 154 -5.78 11.50 4.90
CA GLU A 154 -6.21 10.21 5.49
C GLU A 154 -7.46 9.64 4.78
N GLN A 155 -8.38 10.49 4.31
CA GLN A 155 -9.51 10.05 3.49
C GLN A 155 -9.04 9.43 2.16
N LEU A 156 -8.16 10.12 1.42
CA LEU A 156 -7.61 9.60 0.16
C LEU A 156 -6.86 8.28 0.40
N LYS A 157 -6.03 8.22 1.44
CA LYS A 157 -5.33 6.99 1.83
C LYS A 157 -6.27 5.81 2.10
N ARG A 158 -7.43 6.05 2.71
CA ARG A 158 -8.41 5.00 3.01
C ARG A 158 -9.05 4.40 1.75
N PHE A 159 -9.25 5.21 0.72
CA PHE A 159 -10.01 4.83 -0.48
C PHE A 159 -9.15 4.70 -1.74
N LEU A 160 -7.85 5.00 -1.68
CA LEU A 160 -6.94 4.92 -2.82
C LEU A 160 -7.06 3.57 -3.52
N LYS A 161 -7.22 3.61 -4.85
CA LYS A 161 -7.23 2.44 -5.70
C LYS A 161 -6.55 2.74 -7.03
N VAL A 162 -5.69 1.83 -7.47
CA VAL A 162 -4.93 1.92 -8.73
C VAL A 162 -5.35 0.90 -9.79
N SER A 163 -6.23 -0.04 -9.42
CA SER A 163 -6.87 -1.02 -10.30
C SER A 163 -8.38 -0.79 -10.31
N ASN A 164 -9.07 -1.30 -11.34
CA ASN A 164 -10.52 -1.19 -11.43
C ASN A 164 -11.19 -1.95 -10.27
N PRO A 165 -11.92 -1.27 -9.36
CA PRO A 165 -12.61 -1.93 -8.25
C PRO A 165 -13.70 -2.91 -8.71
N ALA A 166 -14.31 -2.69 -9.88
CA ALA A 166 -15.41 -3.52 -10.36
C ALA A 166 -14.95 -4.94 -10.74
N THR A 167 -13.74 -5.08 -11.29
CA THR A 167 -13.18 -6.39 -11.69
C THR A 167 -12.63 -7.19 -10.51
N ASP A 168 -12.35 -6.54 -9.38
CA ASP A 168 -11.81 -7.20 -8.19
C ASP A 168 -12.91 -7.93 -7.39
N LEU A 169 -14.18 -7.57 -7.58
CA LEU A 169 -15.31 -8.27 -6.95
C LEU A 169 -15.49 -9.70 -7.50
N ASP A 170 -15.18 -9.90 -8.79
CA ASP A 170 -15.31 -11.18 -9.48
C ASP A 170 -14.20 -12.19 -9.15
N SER A 171 -13.12 -11.75 -8.50
CA SER A 171 -12.01 -12.63 -8.08
C SER A 171 -12.19 -13.19 -6.66
N SER A 172 -13.30 -12.86 -6.01
CA SER A 172 -13.80 -13.62 -4.85
C SER A 172 -14.36 -14.94 -5.38
N GLY A 173 -13.56 -16.01 -5.36
CA GLY A 173 -13.97 -17.34 -5.83
C GLY A 173 -15.30 -17.81 -5.20
N PRO A 174 -15.98 -18.80 -5.83
CA PRO A 174 -17.31 -19.23 -5.42
C PRO A 174 -17.34 -19.62 -3.94
N GLN A 175 -18.35 -19.13 -3.23
CA GLN A 175 -18.68 -19.51 -1.84
C GLN A 175 -19.13 -20.96 -1.74
#